data_AF-A0A1W9I9Y5-F1
#
_entry.id   AF-A0A1W9I9Y5-F1
#
_cell.length_a   1.000
_cell.length_b   1.000
_cell.length_c   1.000
_cell.angle_alpha   90.00
_cell.angle_beta   90.00
_cell.angle_gamma   90.00
#
_symmetry.space_group_name_H-M   'P 1'
#
loop_
_entity.id
_entity.type
_entity.pdbx_description
1 polymer ?
#
loop_
_entity_poly.entity_id
_entity_poly.type
_entity_poly.pdbx_seq_one_letter_code
_entity_poly.pdbx_strand_id
1 'polypeptide(L)' 'MARKLIALDDEMMHALTLLGRDRMATFQDLADEAFADLLKKHDVPIDLKDALRKSAARTPANSNKKKS' A
#
# COMPACT_ATOMS: atom_id res chain seq x y z
N MET A 1 -7.67 2.81 14.18
CA MET A 1 -7.87 2.63 12.73
C MET A 1 -9.00 3.54 12.28
N ALA A 2 -8.84 4.29 11.18
CA ALA A 2 -9.96 5.03 10.57
C ALA A 2 -10.88 4.04 9.84
N ARG A 3 -12.21 4.24 9.91
CA ARG A 3 -13.20 3.36 9.26
C ARG A 3 -13.82 4.07 8.06
N LYS A 4 -13.85 3.41 6.91
CA LYS A 4 -14.62 3.83 5.73
C LYS A 4 -15.64 2.77 5.36
N LEU A 5 -16.78 3.18 4.81
CA LEU A 5 -17.78 2.29 4.23
C LEU A 5 -17.62 2.31 2.72
N ILE A 6 -17.57 1.12 2.12
CA ILE A 6 -17.44 0.93 0.67
C ILE A 6 -18.55 -0.05 0.27
N ALA A 7 -19.33 0.32 -0.74
CA ALA A 7 -20.31 -0.57 -1.33
C ALA A 7 -19.59 -1.54 -2.27
N LEU A 8 -19.90 -2.82 -2.14
CA LEU A 8 -19.49 -3.88 -3.05
C LEU A 8 -20.77 -4.46 -3.65
N ASP A 9 -20.78 -4.71 -4.95
CA ASP A 9 -21.86 -5.48 -5.56
C ASP A 9 -21.81 -6.94 -5.10
N ASP A 10 -22.93 -7.64 -5.28
CA ASP A 10 -23.09 -9.02 -4.80
C ASP A 10 -22.12 -9.99 -5.48
N GLU A 11 -21.80 -9.75 -6.76
CA GLU A 11 -20.90 -10.59 -7.54
C GLU A 11 -19.46 -10.49 -7.02
N MET A 12 -18.97 -9.28 -6.81
CA MET A 12 -17.65 -9.01 -6.23
C MET A 12 -17.57 -9.54 -4.79
N MET A 13 -18.62 -9.38 -3.98
CA MET A 13 -18.64 -9.92 -2.62
C MET A 13 -18.55 -11.45 -2.62
N HIS A 14 -19.27 -12.10 -3.54
CA HIS A 14 -19.22 -13.55 -3.70
C HIS A 14 -17.81 -14.01 -4.10
N ALA A 15 -17.22 -13.37 -5.11
CA ALA A 15 -15.88 -13.68 -5.58
C ALA A 15 -14.82 -13.50 -4.48
N LEU A 16 -14.88 -12.41 -3.70
CA LEU A 16 -13.95 -12.17 -2.59
C LEU A 16 -14.11 -13.19 -1.46
N THR A 17 -15.34 -13.65 -1.21
CA THR A 17 -15.61 -14.71 -0.22
C THR A 17 -15.00 -16.05 -0.64
N LEU A 18 -15.15 -16.42 -1.91
CA LEU A 18 -14.53 -17.64 -2.45
C LEU A 18 -13.00 -17.55 -2.41
N LEU A 19 -12.45 -16.42 -2.86
CA LEU A 19 -11.01 -16.18 -2.84
C LEU A 19 -10.42 -16.26 -1.42
N GLY A 20 -11.12 -15.71 -0.42
CA GLY A 20 -10.72 -15.79 0.98
C GLY A 20 -10.70 -17.24 1.48
N ARG A 21 -11.70 -18.05 1.11
CA ARG A 21 -11.73 -19.48 1.46
C ARG A 21 -10.57 -20.24 0.83
N ASP A 22 -10.33 -20.03 -0.46
CA ASP A 22 -9.30 -20.74 -1.22
C ASP A 22 -7.89 -20.41 -0.71
N ARG A 23 -7.65 -19.17 -0.28
CA ARG A 23 -6.35 -18.72 0.26
C ARG A 23 -6.24 -18.86 1.79
N MET A 24 -7.29 -19.34 2.47
CA MET A 24 -7.42 -19.31 3.94
C MET A 24 -7.13 -17.91 4.52
N ALA A 25 -7.64 -16.87 3.84
CA ALA A 25 -7.44 -15.47 4.19
C ALA A 25 -8.76 -14.81 4.57
N THR A 26 -8.71 -13.82 5.45
CA THR A 26 -9.88 -13.00 5.74
C THR A 26 -10.07 -11.94 4.64
N PHE A 27 -11.28 -11.38 4.55
CA PHE A 27 -11.52 -10.22 3.67
C PHE A 27 -10.59 -9.05 4.00
N GLN A 28 -10.24 -8.86 5.28
CA GLN A 28 -9.32 -7.80 5.69
C GLN A 28 -7.91 -8.03 5.14
N ASP A 29 -7.42 -9.27 5.18
CA ASP A 29 -6.09 -9.61 4.63
C ASP A 29 -6.04 -9.34 3.12
N LEU A 30 -7.11 -9.73 2.39
CA LEU A 30 -7.24 -9.46 0.96
C LEU A 30 -7.29 -7.96 0.65
N ALA A 31 -8.00 -7.18 1.48
CA ALA A 31 -8.08 -5.74 1.34
C ALA A 31 -6.73 -5.07 1.59
N ASP A 32 -6.02 -5.49 2.63
CA ASP A 32 -4.70 -4.94 2.97
C ASP A 32 -3.67 -5.26 1.88
N GLU A 33 -3.67 -6.48 1.33
CA GLU A 33 -2.84 -6.87 0.18
C GLU A 33 -3.17 -6.01 -1.05
N ALA A 34 -4.45 -5.90 -1.41
CA ALA A 34 -4.89 -5.14 -2.58
C ALA A 34 -4.56 -3.64 -2.47
N PHE A 35 -4.76 -3.04 -1.29
CA PHE A 35 -4.42 -1.63 -1.07
C PHE A 35 -2.92 -1.40 -1.04
N ALA A 36 -2.13 -2.29 -0.42
CA ALA A 36 -0.67 -2.18 -0.43
C ALA A 36 -0.12 -2.24 -1.87
N ASP A 37 -0.63 -3.19 -2.67
CA ASP A 37 -0.25 -3.33 -4.07
C ASP A 37 -0.66 -2.11 -4.92
N LEU A 38 -1.86 -1.57 -4.69
CA LEU A 38 -2.32 -0.35 -5.35
C LEU A 38 -1.41 0.84 -5.03
N LEU A 39 -1.15 1.08 -3.74
CA LEU A 39 -0.32 2.20 -3.29
C LEU A 39 1.12 2.08 -3.79
N LYS A 40 1.68 0.87 -3.78
CA LYS A 40 3.01 0.60 -4.32
C LYS A 40 3.11 0.89 -5.82
N LYS A 41 2.11 0.50 -6.62
CA LYS A 41 2.06 0.80 -8.06
C LYS A 41 2.01 2.31 -8.37
N HIS A 42 1.48 3.11 -7.46
CA HIS A 42 1.38 4.56 -7.59
C HIS A 42 2.43 5.33 -6.79
N ASP A 43 3.49 4.65 -6.33
CA ASP A 43 4.58 5.27 -5.58
C ASP A 43 4.16 5.96 -4.26
N VAL A 44 3.01 5.57 -3.71
CA VAL A 44 2.55 6.08 -2.42
C VAL A 44 3.21 5.26 -1.30
N PRO A 45 3.94 5.90 -0.36
CA PRO A 45 4.56 5.17 0.75
C PRO A 45 3.47 4.62 1.68
N ILE A 46 3.51 3.30 1.90
CA ILE A 46 2.51 2.54 2.67
C ILE A 46 2.82 2.48 4.17
N ASP A 47 4.07 2.73 4.56
CA ASP A 47 4.52 2.75 5.95
C ASP A 47 5.30 4.04 6.25
N LEU A 48 5.32 4.47 7.51
CA LEU A 48 6.10 5.61 8.01
C LEU A 48 7.58 5.43 7.65
N LYS A 49 8.10 4.19 7.72
CA LYS A 49 9.47 3.87 7.35
C LYS A 49 9.76 4.14 5.87
N ASP A 50 8.83 3.80 4.98
CA ASP A 50 8.94 4.06 3.54
C ASP A 50 8.78 5.55 3.22
N ALA A 51 7.88 6.24 3.93
CA ALA A 51 7.70 7.69 3.82
C ALA A 51 8.97 8.45 4.25
N LEU A 52 9.63 8.00 5.32
CA LEU A 52 10.90 8.53 5.80
C LEU A 52 12.04 8.25 4.81
N ARG A 53 12.12 7.03 4.26
CA ARG A 53 13.13 6.67 3.25
C ARG A 53 12.99 7.49 1.97
N LYS A 54 11.76 7.67 1.44
CA LYS A 54 11.52 8.53 0.27
C LYS A 54 11.83 10.00 0.56
N SER A 55 11.55 10.48 1.77
CA SER A 55 11.87 11.86 2.15
C SER A 55 13.38 12.09 2.29
N ALA A 56 14.11 11.14 2.89
CA ALA A 56 15.56 11.18 2.99
C ALA A 56 16.25 11.06 1.63
N ALA A 57 15.69 10.26 0.70
CA ALA A 57 16.21 10.14 -0.67
C ALA A 57 15.96 11.37 -1.56
N ARG A 58 14.99 12.24 -1.19
CA ARG A 58 14.71 13.51 -1.89
C ARG A 58 15.61 14.65 -1.42
N THR A 59 16.28 14.51 -0.27
CA THR A 59 17.36 15.43 0.10
C THR A 59 18.57 15.05 -0.76
N PRO A 60 19.03 15.92 -1.69
CA PRO A 60 20.30 15.65 -2.35
C PRO A 60 21.35 15.54 -1.26
N ALA A 61 21.98 14.36 -1.15
CA ALA A 61 23.17 14.19 -0.34
C ALA A 61 24.15 15.26 -0.83
N ASN A 62 24.30 16.31 -0.02
CA ASN A 62 24.99 17.54 -0.39
C ASN A 62 26.34 17.16 -1.01
N SER A 63 26.39 17.25 -2.34
CA SER A 63 27.58 17.02 -3.13
C SER A 63 28.50 18.20 -2.88
N ASN A 64 29.14 18.23 -1.72
CA ASN A 64 30.23 19.17 -1.45
C ASN A 64 31.48 18.66 -2.18
N LYS A 65 31.42 18.71 -3.51
CA LYS A 65 32.54 18.49 -4.42
C LYS A 65 32.70 19.72 -5.29
N LYS A 66 33.24 20.80 -4.69
CA LYS A 66 33.97 21.87 -5.38
C LYS A 66 35.24 22.10 -4.54
N LYS A 67 36.42 21.62 -4.96
CA LYS A 67 37.35 22.25 -5.91
C LYS A 67 37.52 23.75 -5.65
N SER A 68 38.57 24.14 -4.92
CA SER A 68 39.73 24.89 -5.45
C SER A 68 40.84 24.95 -4.41
#